data_AF-A0A5Q0NSU7-F1
#
_entry.id   AF-A0A5Q0NSU7-F1
#
_cell.length_a   1.000
_cell.length_b   1.000
_cell.length_c   1.000
_cell.angle_alpha   90.00
_cell.angle_beta   90.00
_cell.angle_gamma   90.00
#
_symmetry.space_group_name_H-M   'P 1'
#
loop_
_entity.id
_entity.type
_entity.pdbx_description
1 polymer ?
#
loop_
_entity_poly.entity_id
_entity_poly.type
_entity_poly.pdbx_seq_one_letter_code
_entity_poly.pdbx_strand_id
1 'polypeptide(L)' 'MTETGAEQPEGPAQTGVASVDEVLASVEALAGRPLEEHVAVFEHAHERLRSALDVQPPQPGAPRPGADA' A
#
# COMPACT_ATOMS: atom_id res chain seq x y z
N MET A 1 -15.24 -2.20 -32.23
CA MET A 1 -15.14 -1.79 -30.81
C MET A 1 -13.73 -2.14 -30.36
N THR A 2 -12.77 -1.28 -30.65
CA THR A 2 -11.44 -1.34 -30.07
C THR A 2 -11.52 -0.54 -28.79
N GLU A 3 -11.62 -1.22 -27.65
CA GLU A 3 -11.41 -0.59 -26.36
C GLU A 3 -9.94 -0.19 -26.35
N THR A 4 -9.67 1.10 -26.58
CA THR A 4 -8.35 1.70 -26.40
C THR A 4 -7.98 1.40 -24.95
N GLY A 5 -7.02 0.49 -24.76
CA GLY A 5 -6.32 0.37 -23.49
C GLY A 5 -5.76 1.75 -23.19
N ALA A 6 -6.24 2.38 -22.12
CA ALA A 6 -5.71 3.64 -21.65
C ALA A 6 -4.19 3.50 -21.60
N GLU A 7 -3.50 4.35 -22.34
CA GLU A 7 -2.04 4.48 -22.31
C GLU A 7 -1.67 4.68 -20.84
N GLN A 8 -1.24 3.61 -20.18
CA GLN A 8 -0.82 3.70 -18.79
C GLN A 8 0.39 4.64 -18.79
N PRO A 9 0.45 5.62 -17.88
CA PRO A 9 1.59 6.52 -17.81
C PRO A 9 2.86 5.67 -17.73
N GLU A 10 3.79 5.85 -18.67
CA GLU A 10 5.01 5.06 -18.85
C GLU A 10 6.07 5.36 -17.77
N GLY A 11 5.63 5.55 -16.53
CA GLY A 11 6.45 5.89 -15.38
C GLY A 11 5.92 5.27 -14.09
N PRO A 12 6.77 5.13 -13.07
CA PRO A 12 6.40 4.50 -11.82
C PRO A 12 5.19 5.24 -11.22
N ALA A 13 4.16 4.49 -10.83
CA ALA A 13 2.98 5.04 -10.21
C ALA A 13 3.37 5.78 -8.92
N GLN A 14 3.14 7.08 -8.87
CA GLN A 14 3.39 7.92 -7.70
C GLN A 14 2.05 8.38 -7.11
N THR A 15 1.85 8.04 -5.85
CA THR A 15 0.64 8.35 -5.08
C THR A 15 0.81 9.61 -4.23
N GLY A 16 2.05 10.06 -4.04
CA GLY A 16 2.40 11.19 -3.16
C GLY A 16 2.42 10.82 -1.68
N VAL A 17 2.15 9.55 -1.34
CA VAL A 17 2.26 9.00 0.01
C VAL A 17 3.53 8.16 0.06
N ALA A 18 4.55 8.66 0.75
CA ALA A 18 5.88 8.04 0.77
C ALA A 18 5.86 6.54 1.08
N SER A 19 5.07 6.11 2.07
CA SER A 19 4.95 4.68 2.42
C SER A 19 4.29 3.82 1.34
N VAL A 20 3.39 4.40 0.54
CA VAL A 20 2.75 3.69 -0.58
C VAL A 20 3.69 3.67 -1.79
N ASP A 21 4.42 4.74 -2.04
CA ASP A 21 5.40 4.83 -3.12
C ASP A 21 6.57 3.83 -2.90
N GLU A 22 7.03 3.64 -1.66
CA GLU A 22 8.02 2.60 -1.30
C GLU A 22 7.52 1.18 -1.59
N VAL A 23 6.24 0.91 -1.31
CA VAL A 23 5.61 -0.38 -1.59
C VAL A 23 5.52 -0.61 -3.10
N LEU A 24 5.12 0.40 -3.87
CA LEU A 24 5.03 0.31 -5.33
C LEU A 24 6.39 0.04 -5.96
N ALA A 25 7.45 0.73 -5.51
CA ALA A 25 8.82 0.45 -5.96
C ALA A 25 9.28 -0.98 -5.63
N SER A 26 8.89 -1.50 -4.46
CA SER A 26 9.21 -2.87 -4.05
C SER A 26 8.51 -3.92 -4.93
N VAL A 27 7.27 -3.65 -5.35
CA VAL A 27 6.51 -4.52 -6.26
C VAL A 27 7.05 -4.44 -7.69
N GLU A 28 7.43 -3.26 -8.17
CA GLU A 28 8.02 -3.08 -9.51
C GLU A 28 9.35 -3.83 -9.63
N ALA A 29 10.16 -3.85 -8.56
CA ALA A 29 11.41 -4.60 -8.49
C ALA A 29 11.24 -6.14 -8.51
N LEU A 30 10.00 -6.66 -8.41
CA LEU A 30 9.70 -8.08 -8.61
C LEU A 30 9.55 -8.46 -10.08
N ALA A 31 9.41 -7.50 -10.99
CA ALA A 31 9.26 -7.80 -12.41
C ALA A 31 10.46 -8.63 -12.92
N GLY A 32 10.17 -9.84 -13.41
CA GLY A 32 11.19 -10.77 -13.93
C GLY A 32 11.87 -11.65 -12.88
N ARG A 33 11.47 -11.59 -11.60
CA ARG A 33 11.93 -12.51 -10.55
C ARG A 33 11.07 -13.78 -10.50
N PRO A 34 11.56 -14.88 -9.90
CA PRO A 34 10.77 -16.08 -9.66
C PRO A 34 9.54 -15.80 -8.79
N LEU A 35 8.40 -16.41 -9.12
CA LEU A 35 7.13 -16.21 -8.42
C LEU A 35 7.20 -16.57 -6.93
N GLU A 36 8.05 -17.52 -6.57
CA GLU A 36 8.31 -17.95 -5.18
C GLU A 36 8.80 -16.77 -4.31
N GLU A 37 9.53 -15.82 -4.92
CA GLU A 37 10.06 -14.63 -4.25
C GLU A 37 9.01 -13.51 -4.11
N HIS A 38 7.93 -13.58 -4.90
CA HIS A 38 6.92 -12.53 -4.92
C HIS A 38 6.05 -12.56 -3.66
N VAL A 39 5.71 -13.76 -3.17
CA VAL A 39 4.80 -13.93 -2.03
C VAL A 39 5.32 -13.19 -0.80
N ALA A 40 6.60 -13.37 -0.46
CA ALA A 40 7.19 -12.71 0.71
C ALA A 40 7.15 -11.18 0.62
N VAL A 41 7.38 -10.62 -0.58
CA VAL A 41 7.34 -9.17 -0.80
C VAL A 41 5.91 -8.64 -0.80
N PHE A 42 4.95 -9.38 -1.36
CA PHE A 42 3.53 -9.00 -1.33
C PHE A 42 2.96 -9.01 0.10
N GLU A 43 3.31 -10.01 0.92
CA GLU A 43 2.91 -10.06 2.33
C GLU A 43 3.47 -8.85 3.10
N HIS A 44 4.76 -8.55 2.92
CA HIS A 44 5.39 -7.39 3.55
C HIS A 44 4.74 -6.06 3.11
N ALA A 45 4.45 -5.92 1.82
CA ALA A 45 3.72 -4.78 1.26
C ALA A 45 2.33 -4.63 1.89
N HIS A 46 1.61 -5.74 2.07
CA HIS A 46 0.29 -5.77 2.68
C HIS A 46 0.34 -5.32 4.15
N GLU A 47 1.32 -5.80 4.92
CA GLU A 47 1.50 -5.38 6.32
C GLU A 47 1.82 -3.90 6.45
N ARG A 48 2.69 -3.37 5.57
CA ARG A 48 3.04 -1.94 5.54
C ARG A 48 1.82 -1.07 5.23
N LEU A 49 1.03 -1.46 4.24
CA LEU A 49 -0.19 -0.73 3.88
C LEU A 49 -1.22 -0.77 5.02
N ARG A 50 -1.42 -1.94 5.63
CA ARG A 50 -2.30 -2.08 6.79
C ARG A 50 -1.85 -1.19 7.95
N SER A 51 -0.57 -1.22 8.29
CA SER A 51 -0.01 -0.38 9.35
C SER A 51 -0.23 1.11 9.07
N ALA A 52 -0.04 1.56 7.83
CA ALA A 52 -0.28 2.95 7.46
C ALA A 52 -1.76 3.36 7.62
N LEU A 53 -2.70 2.44 7.33
CA LEU A 53 -4.14 2.66 7.51
C LEU A 53 -4.58 2.60 8.98
N ASP A 54 -3.90 1.79 9.80
CA ASP A 54 -4.20 1.63 11.24
C ASP A 54 -3.79 2.85 12.07
N VAL A 55 -2.91 3.71 11.54
CA VAL A 55 -2.69 5.08 12.04
C VAL A 55 -3.92 5.94 11.73
N GLN A 56 -5.08 5.57 12.25
CA GLN A 56 -6.25 6.43 12.25
C GLN A 56 -5.98 7.61 13.20
N PRO A 57 -6.28 8.86 12.80
CA PRO A 57 -6.33 9.96 13.75
C PRO A 57 -7.35 9.63 14.86
N PRO A 58 -7.15 10.14 16.09
CA PRO A 58 -8.10 9.90 17.17
C PRO A 58 -9.50 10.32 16.72
N GLN A 59 -10.40 9.35 16.66
CA GLN A 59 -11.79 9.55 16.28
C GLN A 59 -12.41 10.53 17.30
N PRO A 60 -12.94 11.69 16.88
CA PRO A 60 -13.60 12.61 17.79
C PRO A 60 -14.82 11.90 18.40
N GLY A 61 -14.76 11.59 19.70
CA GLY A 61 -15.84 10.90 20.41
C GLY A 61 -15.58 9.44 20.80
N ALA A 62 -14.40 8.88 20.52
CA ALA A 62 -14.05 7.58 21.11
C ALA A 62 -13.98 7.70 22.65
N PRO A 63 -14.66 6.83 23.42
CA PRO A 63 -14.58 6.84 24.88
C PRO A 63 -13.12 6.60 25.29
N ARG A 64 -12.58 7.49 26.13
CA ARG A 64 -11.22 7.36 26.64
C ARG A 64 -11.14 6.05 27.45
N PRO A 65 -10.23 5.11 27.12
CA PRO A 65 -10.04 3.92 27.92
C PRO A 65 -9.58 4.34 29.33
N GLY A 66 -10.40 4.06 30.34
CA GLY A 66 -10.12 4.38 31.75
C GLY A 66 -10.87 5.57 32.36
N ALA A 67 -11.94 6.07 31.72
CA ALA A 67 -12.78 7.13 32.31
C ALA A 67 -13.89 6.63 33.27
N ASP A 68 -14.00 5.32 33.48
CA ASP A 68 -14.91 4.71 34.46
C ASP A 68 -14.10 3.74 35.34
N ALA A 69 -13.62 4.24 36.48
CA ALA A 69 -13.04 3.48 37.59
C ALA A 69 -13.28 4.25 38.89
#